data_AF-A0A7C4JBW5-F1
#
_entry.id   AF-A0A7C4JBW5-F1
#
_cell.length_a   1.000
_cell.length_b   1.000
_cell.length_c   1.000
_cell.angle_alpha   90.00
_cell.angle_beta   90.00
_cell.angle_gamma   90.00
#
_symmetry.space_group_name_H-M   'P 1'
#
loop_
_entity.id
_entity.type
_entity.pdbx_description
1 polymer ?
#
loop_
_entity_poly.entity_id
_entity_poly.type
_entity_poly.pdbx_seq_one_letter_code
_entity_poly.pdbx_strand_id
1 'polypeptide(L)'
;MVVNRGERGVLASVLILIVAAFAAASVFAYYPFQLTVSPVSPPVTFEYGNNSGQPDLGTGTISVSLGNNKTSVQVSIHPTYNTTYYKNVTLLNNSDSKEYKVYLIISEKQVSLPSESKVYLIVYSSGATRNLIGYPNPEPAS
;
A
#
# COMPACT_ATOMS: atom_id res chain seq x y z
N MET A 1 74.57 27.17 28.49
CA MET A 1 73.19 27.14 27.97
C MET A 1 72.42 26.09 28.75
N VAL A 2 71.81 26.50 29.87
CA VAL A 2 71.04 25.61 30.73
C VAL A 2 69.62 25.59 30.18
N VAL A 3 69.23 24.49 29.52
CA VAL A 3 67.84 24.27 29.13
C VAL A 3 67.06 24.03 30.42
N ASN A 4 66.05 24.86 30.66
CA ASN A 4 65.35 24.93 31.94
C ASN A 4 64.60 23.61 32.18
N ARG A 5 64.76 22.99 33.36
CA ARG A 5 64.18 21.69 33.70
C ARG A 5 62.65 21.65 33.55
N GLY A 6 61.99 22.82 33.60
CA GLY A 6 60.55 22.99 33.36
C GLY A 6 60.11 22.81 31.90
N GLU A 7 60.96 23.13 30.92
CA GLU A 7 60.62 23.06 29.48
C GLU A 7 60.50 21.60 29.00
N ARG A 8 61.31 20.70 29.58
CA ARG A 8 61.29 19.26 29.28
C ARG A 8 60.02 18.56 29.77
N GLY A 9 59.47 19.03 30.90
CA GLY A 9 58.20 18.52 31.44
C GLY A 9 57.02 18.90 30.54
N VAL A 10 56.98 20.17 30.10
CA VAL A 10 55.92 20.68 29.21
C VAL A 10 55.95 19.97 27.85
N LEU A 11 57.13 19.78 27.26
CA LEU A 11 57.28 19.07 25.97
C LEU A 11 56.82 17.61 26.05
N ALA A 12 57.11 16.91 27.15
CA ALA A 12 56.65 15.54 27.36
C ALA A 12 55.12 15.45 27.51
N SER A 13 54.51 16.41 28.23
CA SER A 13 53.06 16.49 28.38
C SER A 13 52.36 16.77 27.05
N VAL A 14 52.92 17.65 26.22
CA VAL A 14 52.38 17.96 24.88
C VAL A 14 52.46 16.73 23.97
N LEU A 15 53.55 15.96 24.02
CA LEU A 15 53.70 14.73 23.22
C LEU A 15 52.65 13.67 23.60
N ILE A 16 52.39 13.48 24.89
CA ILE A 16 51.37 12.54 25.40
C ILE A 16 49.97 12.99 24.96
N LEU A 17 49.69 14.29 25.01
CA LEU A 17 48.40 14.84 24.57
C LEU A 17 48.18 14.65 23.06
N ILE A 18 49.24 14.82 22.25
CA ILE A 18 49.21 14.61 20.81
C ILE A 18 48.98 13.12 20.49
N VAL A 19 49.68 12.20 21.18
CA VAL A 19 49.48 10.75 21.00
C VAL A 19 48.07 10.32 21.41
N ALA A 20 47.53 10.88 22.50
CA ALA A 20 46.14 10.64 22.92
C ALA A 20 45.12 11.18 21.90
N ALA A 21 45.40 12.34 21.29
CA ALA A 21 44.56 12.92 20.23
C ALA A 21 44.60 12.10 18.94
N PHE A 22 45.76 11.55 18.54
CA PHE A 22 45.87 10.62 17.42
C PHE A 22 45.19 9.27 17.70
N ALA A 23 45.29 8.76 18.93
CA ALA A 23 44.57 7.56 19.35
C ALA A 23 43.05 7.80 19.33
N ALA A 24 42.57 8.96 19.80
CA ALA A 24 41.15 9.33 19.75
C ALA A 24 40.66 9.54 18.30
N ALA A 25 41.48 10.13 17.43
CA ALA A 25 41.18 10.27 16.00
C ALA A 25 41.22 8.93 15.24
N SER A 26 42.01 7.95 15.71
CA SER A 26 41.97 6.57 15.20
C SER A 26 40.74 5.79 15.69
N VAL A 27 39.97 6.34 16.64
CA VAL A 27 38.64 5.80 17.04
C VAL A 27 37.49 6.43 16.24
N PHE A 28 37.78 7.23 15.20
CA PHE A 28 36.85 7.33 14.07
C PHE A 28 36.90 6.04 13.24
N ALA A 29 36.59 4.93 13.91
CA ALA A 29 36.27 3.69 13.25
C ALA A 29 35.00 3.96 12.43
N TYR A 30 35.20 4.17 11.13
CA TYR A 30 34.12 4.15 10.16
C TYR A 30 33.59 2.72 10.16
N TYR A 31 32.53 2.47 10.92
CA TYR A 31 31.78 1.22 10.84
C TYR A 31 30.76 1.40 9.72
N PRO A 32 31.02 0.91 8.49
CA PRO A 32 29.98 0.86 7.49
C PRO A 32 28.86 -0.04 8.03
N PHE A 33 27.74 0.56 8.41
CA PHE A 33 26.54 -0.20 8.67
C PHE A 33 25.75 -0.28 7.37
N GLN A 34 25.38 -1.50 6.98
CA GLN A 34 24.54 -1.74 5.81
C GLN A 34 23.10 -1.90 6.30
N LEU A 35 22.24 -0.93 5.96
CA LEU A 35 20.81 -1.02 6.19
C LEU A 35 20.15 -1.65 4.96
N THR A 36 19.75 -2.91 5.08
CA THR A 36 18.96 -3.58 4.07
C THR A 36 17.48 -3.45 4.43
N VAL A 37 16.75 -2.64 3.65
CA VAL A 37 15.28 -2.56 3.74
C VAL A 37 14.70 -3.36 2.60
N SER A 38 13.99 -4.44 2.91
CA SER A 38 13.29 -5.25 1.91
C SER A 38 11.78 -5.05 2.09
N PRO A 39 11.06 -4.57 1.06
CA PRO A 39 9.62 -4.45 1.12
C PRO A 39 8.99 -5.85 1.25
N VAL A 40 8.05 -5.99 2.17
CA VAL A 40 7.23 -7.20 2.32
C VAL A 40 5.97 -7.03 1.48
N SER A 41 5.54 -8.10 0.81
CA SER A 41 4.29 -8.11 0.06
C SER A 41 3.12 -7.71 0.98
N PRO A 42 2.21 -6.83 0.55
CA PRO A 42 1.06 -6.47 1.36
C PRO A 42 0.20 -7.71 1.64
N PRO A 43 -0.21 -7.96 2.90
CA PRO A 43 -0.98 -9.16 3.25
C PRO A 43 -2.43 -9.08 2.80
N VAL A 44 -2.98 -7.86 2.72
CA VAL A 44 -4.32 -7.58 2.20
C VAL A 44 -4.22 -7.10 0.76
N THR A 45 -4.79 -7.86 -0.16
CA THR A 45 -4.75 -7.60 -1.61
C THR A 45 -6.14 -7.66 -2.23
N PHE A 46 -6.31 -6.96 -3.35
CA PHE A 46 -7.42 -7.20 -4.24
C PHE A 46 -7.19 -8.47 -5.06
N GLU A 47 -8.27 -9.19 -5.36
CA GLU A 47 -8.28 -10.33 -6.27
C GLU A 47 -9.43 -10.19 -7.26
N TYR A 48 -9.34 -10.95 -8.36
CA TYR A 48 -10.43 -11.05 -9.32
C TYR A 48 -11.61 -11.79 -8.70
N GLY A 49 -12.80 -11.26 -8.92
CA GLY A 49 -14.04 -11.97 -8.62
C GLY A 49 -14.45 -12.89 -9.78
N ASN A 50 -15.40 -13.78 -9.53
CA ASN A 50 -15.85 -14.76 -10.53
C ASN A 50 -16.49 -14.12 -11.77
N ASN A 51 -17.03 -12.90 -11.64
CA ASN A 51 -17.59 -12.17 -12.78
C ASN A 51 -16.55 -11.31 -13.52
N SER A 52 -15.30 -11.27 -13.06
CA SER A 52 -14.23 -10.60 -13.79
C SER A 52 -13.97 -11.28 -15.13
N GLY A 53 -13.93 -10.50 -16.20
CA GLY A 53 -13.76 -10.98 -17.58
C GLY A 53 -14.99 -11.68 -18.15
N GLN A 54 -16.09 -11.78 -17.41
CA GLN A 54 -17.34 -12.34 -17.90
C GLN A 54 -18.08 -11.35 -18.80
N PRO A 55 -19.02 -11.82 -19.64
CA PRO A 55 -19.87 -10.93 -20.43
C PRO A 55 -20.56 -9.89 -19.55
N ASP A 56 -20.55 -8.65 -20.02
CA ASP A 56 -21.31 -7.54 -19.47
C ASP A 56 -22.62 -7.39 -20.26
N LEU A 57 -23.48 -6.46 -19.85
CA LEU A 57 -24.60 -6.01 -20.64
C LEU A 57 -24.13 -5.43 -21.97
N GLY A 58 -24.89 -5.75 -23.04
CA GLY A 58 -24.53 -5.38 -24.41
C GLY A 58 -23.43 -6.28 -24.98
N THR A 59 -22.47 -5.68 -25.69
CA THR A 59 -21.32 -6.39 -26.30
C THR A 59 -20.05 -6.28 -25.47
N GLY A 60 -20.13 -5.75 -24.24
CA GLY A 60 -18.99 -5.50 -23.37
C GLY A 60 -18.58 -6.70 -22.52
N THR A 61 -17.49 -6.53 -21.78
CA THR A 61 -17.06 -7.46 -20.71
C THR A 61 -16.81 -6.68 -19.43
N ILE A 62 -17.07 -7.34 -18.30
CA ILE A 62 -16.78 -6.78 -16.97
C ILE A 62 -15.26 -6.78 -16.83
N SER A 63 -14.63 -5.61 -16.94
CA SER A 63 -13.18 -5.51 -16.87
C SER A 63 -12.75 -5.17 -15.46
N VAL A 64 -11.81 -5.94 -14.94
CA VAL A 64 -11.13 -5.65 -13.68
C VAL A 64 -9.64 -5.63 -13.98
N SER A 65 -8.97 -4.61 -13.48
CA SER A 65 -7.52 -4.49 -13.56
C SER A 65 -6.97 -4.24 -12.16
N LEU A 66 -5.98 -5.02 -11.77
CA LEU A 66 -5.31 -4.88 -10.48
C LEU A 66 -4.02 -4.07 -10.68
N GLY A 67 -3.82 -3.07 -9.85
CA GLY A 67 -2.58 -2.30 -9.86
C GLY A 67 -1.39 -3.07 -9.27
N ASN A 68 -0.24 -2.41 -9.23
CA ASN A 68 0.98 -2.98 -8.68
C ASN A 68 0.76 -3.47 -7.24
N ASN A 69 1.30 -4.65 -6.93
CA ASN A 69 1.13 -5.33 -5.64
C ASN A 69 -0.33 -5.59 -5.24
N LYS A 70 -1.29 -5.46 -6.19
CA LYS A 70 -2.72 -5.68 -5.98
C LYS A 70 -3.33 -4.82 -4.86
N THR A 71 -2.79 -3.62 -4.62
CA THR A 71 -3.32 -2.68 -3.59
C THR A 71 -4.27 -1.63 -4.16
N SER A 72 -4.46 -1.61 -5.48
CA SER A 72 -5.47 -0.82 -6.16
C SER A 72 -6.20 -1.68 -7.19
N VAL A 73 -7.43 -1.30 -7.49
CA VAL A 73 -8.27 -1.98 -8.46
C VAL A 73 -9.01 -0.96 -9.29
N GLN A 74 -9.05 -1.18 -10.60
CA GLN A 74 -9.93 -0.49 -11.52
C GLN A 74 -11.00 -1.47 -11.98
N VAL A 75 -12.26 -1.05 -11.92
CA VAL A 75 -13.42 -1.81 -12.37
C VAL A 75 -14.11 -1.01 -13.46
N SER A 76 -14.31 -1.64 -14.62
CA SER A 76 -15.12 -1.11 -15.71
C SER A 76 -16.34 -2.01 -15.93
N ILE A 77 -17.51 -1.38 -15.90
CA ILE A 77 -18.82 -2.01 -16.06
C ILE A 77 -19.71 -1.12 -16.92
N HIS A 78 -20.68 -1.72 -17.62
CA HIS A 78 -21.56 -1.04 -18.57
C HIS A 78 -23.03 -1.13 -18.13
N PRO A 79 -23.42 -0.47 -17.02
CA PRO A 79 -24.79 -0.51 -16.52
C PRO A 79 -25.77 0.08 -17.54
N THR A 80 -27.03 -0.36 -17.49
CA THR A 80 -28.10 0.26 -18.27
C THR A 80 -28.60 1.56 -17.61
N TYR A 81 -29.55 2.23 -18.26
CA TYR A 81 -30.31 3.34 -17.67
C TYR A 81 -31.24 2.91 -16.53
N ASN A 82 -31.38 1.60 -16.31
CA ASN A 82 -32.16 1.01 -15.23
C ASN A 82 -31.24 0.45 -14.14
N THR A 83 -31.84 0.02 -13.03
CA THR A 83 -31.09 -0.59 -11.94
C THR A 83 -30.43 -1.89 -12.39
N THR A 84 -29.09 -1.95 -12.29
CA THR A 84 -28.29 -3.12 -12.65
C THR A 84 -27.39 -3.54 -11.49
N TYR A 85 -27.28 -4.84 -11.24
CA TYR A 85 -26.39 -5.40 -10.22
C TYR A 85 -25.24 -6.20 -10.79
N TYR A 86 -24.03 -5.74 -10.49
CA TYR A 86 -22.79 -6.46 -10.72
C TYR A 86 -22.35 -7.15 -9.45
N LYS A 87 -22.28 -8.48 -9.48
CA LYS A 87 -21.96 -9.30 -8.31
C LYS A 87 -20.60 -9.96 -8.47
N ASN A 88 -19.83 -10.07 -7.39
CA ASN A 88 -18.55 -10.77 -7.37
C ASN A 88 -17.60 -10.29 -8.49
N VAL A 89 -17.44 -8.96 -8.60
CA VAL A 89 -16.56 -8.34 -9.60
C VAL A 89 -15.11 -8.36 -9.13
N THR A 90 -14.86 -7.97 -7.88
CA THR A 90 -13.55 -8.05 -7.22
C THR A 90 -13.72 -8.55 -5.79
N LEU A 91 -12.64 -9.05 -5.23
CA LEU A 91 -12.55 -9.57 -3.87
C LEU A 91 -11.44 -8.84 -3.12
N LEU A 92 -11.59 -8.72 -1.81
CA LEU A 92 -10.51 -8.36 -0.92
C LEU A 92 -10.09 -9.62 -0.16
N ASN A 93 -8.82 -9.99 -0.28
CA ASN A 93 -8.27 -11.18 0.35
C ASN A 93 -7.24 -10.78 1.40
N ASN A 94 -7.34 -11.35 2.60
CA ASN A 94 -6.25 -11.33 3.56
C ASN A 94 -5.52 -12.68 3.50
N SER A 95 -4.24 -12.65 3.13
CA SER A 95 -3.40 -13.84 3.00
C SER A 95 -2.72 -14.28 4.30
N ASP A 96 -2.85 -13.49 5.38
CA ASP A 96 -2.32 -13.82 6.70
C ASP A 96 -3.42 -14.06 7.74
N SER A 97 -3.03 -14.25 9.01
CA SER A 97 -3.92 -14.49 10.15
C SER A 97 -4.22 -13.26 11.00
N LYS A 98 -3.76 -12.07 10.61
CA LYS A 98 -3.94 -10.83 11.37
C LYS A 98 -5.22 -10.12 10.97
N GLU A 99 -5.73 -9.28 11.87
CA GLU A 99 -6.89 -8.44 11.59
C GLU A 99 -6.46 -7.06 11.12
N TYR A 100 -7.12 -6.53 10.09
CA TYR A 100 -6.83 -5.22 9.50
C TYR A 100 -8.08 -4.36 9.39
N LYS A 101 -7.93 -3.06 9.66
CA LYS A 101 -8.93 -2.05 9.27
C LYS A 101 -8.63 -1.60 7.85
N VAL A 102 -9.57 -1.84 6.95
CA VAL A 102 -9.41 -1.55 5.53
C VAL A 102 -10.25 -0.32 5.16
N TYR A 103 -9.58 0.67 4.58
CA TYR A 103 -10.21 1.88 4.07
C TYR A 103 -10.14 1.86 2.55
N LEU A 104 -11.31 1.88 1.90
CA LEU A 104 -11.41 1.96 0.45
C LEU A 104 -11.58 3.42 0.06
N ILE A 105 -10.66 3.92 -0.77
CA ILE A 105 -10.72 5.29 -1.30
C ILE A 105 -11.03 5.18 -2.78
N ILE A 106 -12.10 5.87 -3.21
CA ILE A 106 -12.45 5.97 -4.63
C ILE A 106 -11.70 7.20 -5.17
N SER A 107 -10.58 6.95 -5.85
CA SER A 107 -9.68 8.00 -6.34
C SER A 107 -10.19 8.63 -7.65
N GLU A 108 -10.74 7.81 -8.54
CA GLU A 108 -11.21 8.26 -9.85
C GLU A 108 -12.56 7.63 -10.17
N LYS A 109 -13.50 8.48 -10.58
CA LYS A 109 -14.81 8.06 -11.06
C LYS A 109 -14.97 8.56 -12.49
N GLN A 110 -14.60 7.72 -13.46
CA GLN A 110 -14.96 7.93 -14.86
C GLN A 110 -16.35 7.33 -15.07
N VAL A 111 -17.37 8.16 -14.87
CA VAL A 111 -18.76 7.72 -14.95
C VAL A 111 -19.49 8.67 -15.89
N SER A 112 -19.70 8.21 -17.12
CA SER A 112 -20.62 8.85 -18.05
C SER A 112 -22.01 8.25 -17.82
N LEU A 113 -22.67 8.70 -16.75
CA LEU A 113 -24.06 8.34 -16.47
C LEU A 113 -24.96 9.57 -16.58
N PRO A 114 -26.25 9.40 -16.90
CA PRO A 114 -27.22 10.50 -16.85
C PRO A 114 -27.20 11.21 -15.49
N SER A 115 -27.68 12.46 -15.45
CA SER A 115 -27.84 13.19 -14.18
C SER A 115 -28.68 12.38 -13.19
N GLU A 116 -28.42 12.55 -11.90
CA GLU A 116 -29.11 11.82 -10.79
C GLU A 116 -28.80 10.32 -10.67
N SER A 117 -27.89 9.77 -11.50
CA SER A 117 -27.48 8.37 -11.38
C SER A 117 -26.74 8.10 -10.07
N LYS A 118 -27.12 7.02 -9.39
CA LYS A 118 -26.52 6.57 -8.12
C LYS A 118 -25.73 5.29 -8.31
N VAL A 119 -24.53 5.25 -7.74
CA VAL A 119 -23.66 4.07 -7.74
C VAL A 119 -23.40 3.69 -6.28
N TYR A 120 -23.60 2.41 -5.96
CA TYR A 120 -23.39 1.88 -4.62
C TYR A 120 -22.31 0.81 -4.66
N LEU A 121 -21.32 0.92 -3.78
CA LEU A 121 -20.37 -0.15 -3.48
C LEU A 121 -20.86 -0.89 -2.24
N ILE A 122 -21.14 -2.18 -2.39
CA ILE A 122 -21.60 -3.03 -1.29
C ILE A 122 -20.57 -4.14 -1.09
N VAL A 123 -20.02 -4.21 0.13
CA VAL A 123 -18.99 -5.18 0.50
C VAL A 123 -19.61 -6.20 1.45
N TYR A 124 -19.38 -7.48 1.17
CA TYR A 124 -19.81 -8.58 2.01
C TYR A 124 -18.61 -9.43 2.42
N SER A 125 -18.63 -9.94 3.65
CA SER A 125 -17.71 -11.00 4.06
C SER A 125 -17.90 -12.25 3.21
N SER A 126 -16.82 -13.03 3.05
CA SER A 126 -16.90 -14.30 2.32
C SER A 126 -17.94 -15.24 2.95
N GLY A 127 -18.78 -15.86 2.12
CA GLY A 127 -19.86 -16.74 2.56
C GLY A 127 -21.07 -16.07 3.24
N ALA A 128 -21.04 -14.75 3.47
CA ALA A 128 -22.16 -14.06 4.10
C ALA A 128 -23.41 -14.04 3.21
N THR A 129 -24.59 -14.16 3.84
CA THR A 129 -25.86 -13.94 3.16
C THR A 129 -25.91 -12.51 2.63
N ARG A 130 -26.12 -12.37 1.32
CA ARG A 130 -26.22 -11.06 0.67
C ARG A 130 -27.62 -10.50 0.86
N ASN A 131 -27.73 -9.27 1.34
CA ASN A 131 -29.01 -8.63 1.60
C ASN A 131 -29.06 -7.23 0.95
N LEU A 132 -29.96 -7.07 -0.01
CA LEU A 132 -30.13 -5.83 -0.77
C LEU A 132 -31.37 -5.05 -0.34
N ILE A 133 -31.97 -5.38 0.81
CA ILE A 133 -33.06 -4.59 1.40
C ILE A 133 -32.58 -3.13 1.58
N GLY A 134 -33.37 -2.19 1.05
CA GLY A 134 -33.05 -0.76 1.05
C GLY A 134 -32.29 -0.27 -0.19
N TYR A 135 -31.83 -1.17 -1.07
CA TYR A 135 -31.29 -0.82 -2.38
C TYR A 135 -32.35 -0.99 -3.47
N PRO A 136 -32.29 -0.22 -4.57
CA PRO A 136 -33.25 -0.33 -5.68
C PRO A 136 -33.25 -1.76 -6.24
N ASN A 137 -34.42 -2.36 -6.49
CA ASN A 137 -34.45 -3.66 -7.15
C ASN A 137 -34.06 -3.51 -8.63
N PRO A 138 -33.30 -4.45 -9.20
CA PRO A 138 -33.09 -4.50 -10.63
C PRO A 138 -34.45 -4.77 -11.27
N GLU A 139 -34.83 -3.96 -12.24
CA GLU A 139 -36.04 -4.24 -12.99
C GLU A 139 -35.86 -5.59 -13.71
N PRO A 140 -36.91 -6.43 -13.79
CA PRO A 140 -36.83 -7.67 -14.54
C PRO A 140 -36.42 -7.34 -15.99
N ALA A 141 -35.49 -8.13 -16.53
CA ALA A 141 -35.18 -8.07 -17.95
C ALA A 141 -36.47 -8.34 -18.74
N SER A 142 -36.93 -7.34 -19.49
CA SER A 142 -38.00 -7.48 -20.48
C SER A 142 -37.56 -8.38 -21.63
#